data_AF-A0A1F9YQR2-F1
#
_entry.id   AF-A0A1F9YQR2-F1
#
_cell.length_a   1.000
_cell.length_b   1.000
_cell.length_c   1.000
_cell.angle_alpha   90.00
_cell.angle_beta   90.00
_cell.angle_gamma   90.00
#
_symmetry.space_group_name_H-M   'P 1'
#
loop_
_entity.id
_entity.type
_entity.pdbx_description
1 polymer ?
#
loop_
_entity_poly.entity_id
_entity_poly.type
_entity_poly.pdbx_seq_one_letter_code
_entity_poly.pdbx_strand_id
1 'polypeptide(L)'
;MDETRHQDLVEFIRENTSTVPWPQVEQVLRERGYTSREIAAGLDEVFPGQKGRKSKGGLWSGMIGAVIGVLVWLVFALLYRASQQP
;
A
#
# COMPACT_ATOMS: atom_id res chain seq x y z
N MET A 1 26.90 -0.53 -5.07
CA MET A 1 25.93 -1.55 -5.49
C MET A 1 26.52 -2.18 -6.74
N ASP A 2 26.67 -3.49 -6.79
CA ASP A 2 27.16 -4.17 -7.99
C ASP A 2 26.16 -3.98 -9.13
N GLU A 3 26.66 -3.59 -10.30
CA GLU A 3 25.83 -3.29 -11.47
C GLU A 3 24.96 -4.47 -11.89
N THR A 4 25.49 -5.70 -11.75
CA THR A 4 24.77 -6.96 -11.96
C THR A 4 23.60 -7.14 -10.99
N ARG A 5 23.78 -6.75 -9.73
CA ARG A 5 22.75 -6.89 -8.68
C ARG A 5 21.61 -5.88 -8.86
N HIS A 6 21.92 -4.71 -9.43
CA HIS A 6 20.93 -3.69 -9.79
C HIS A 6 20.11 -4.11 -11.00
N GLN A 7 20.75 -4.66 -12.03
CA GLN A 7 20.05 -5.21 -13.21
C GLN A 7 19.06 -6.33 -12.84
N ASP A 8 19.48 -7.28 -12.00
CA ASP A 8 18.62 -8.37 -11.51
C ASP A 8 17.37 -7.83 -10.77
N LEU A 9 17.55 -6.77 -9.97
CA LEU A 9 16.45 -6.12 -9.27
C LEU A 9 15.47 -5.43 -10.23
N VAL A 10 15.98 -4.71 -11.23
CA VAL A 10 15.16 -4.03 -12.26
C VAL A 10 14.37 -5.04 -13.08
N GLU A 11 15.02 -6.13 -13.50
CA GLU A 11 14.39 -7.22 -14.25
C GLU A 11 13.31 -7.92 -13.42
N PHE A 12 13.61 -8.25 -12.15
CA PHE A 12 12.65 -8.84 -11.23
C PHE A 12 11.40 -7.96 -11.03
N ILE A 13 11.59 -6.65 -10.83
CA ILE A 13 10.49 -5.70 -10.68
C ILE A 13 9.64 -5.65 -11.95
N ARG A 14 10.27 -5.63 -13.13
CA ARG A 14 9.58 -5.58 -14.43
C ARG A 14 8.71 -6.82 -14.66
N GLU A 15 9.25 -8.00 -14.38
CA GLU A 15 8.55 -9.27 -14.59
C GLU A 15 7.40 -9.48 -13.60
N ASN A 16 7.61 -9.10 -12.33
CA ASN A 16 6.67 -9.44 -11.25
C ASN A 16 5.61 -8.36 -11.01
N THR A 17 5.88 -7.08 -11.30
CA THR A 17 4.90 -6.00 -11.04
C THR A 17 3.60 -6.14 -11.83
N SER A 18 3.63 -6.80 -13.00
CA SER A 18 2.43 -7.02 -13.82
C SER A 18 1.54 -8.16 -13.30
N THR A 19 2.10 -9.06 -12.50
CA THR A 19 1.46 -10.31 -12.09
C THR A 19 1.16 -10.34 -10.58
N VAL A 20 1.97 -9.65 -9.79
CA VAL A 20 1.98 -9.70 -8.34
C VAL A 20 1.77 -8.28 -7.78
N PRO A 21 0.92 -8.10 -6.74
CA PRO A 21 0.77 -6.81 -6.07
C PRO A 21 2.10 -6.30 -5.51
N TRP A 22 2.37 -4.99 -5.67
CA TRP A 22 3.60 -4.35 -5.20
C TRP A 22 4.01 -4.68 -3.76
N PRO A 23 3.10 -4.75 -2.75
CA PRO A 23 3.48 -5.11 -1.38
C PRO A 23 4.17 -6.48 -1.26
N GLN A 24 3.80 -7.44 -2.11
CA GLN A 24 4.41 -8.78 -2.11
C GLN A 24 5.76 -8.75 -2.84
N VAL A 25 5.86 -8.02 -3.95
CA VAL A 25 7.15 -7.83 -4.67
C VAL A 25 8.17 -7.14 -3.76
N GLU A 26 7.75 -6.09 -3.05
CA GLU A 26 8.59 -5.38 -2.08
C GLU A 26 9.04 -6.28 -0.93
N GLN A 27 8.14 -7.13 -0.42
CA GLN A 27 8.49 -8.09 0.64
C GLN A 27 9.56 -9.07 0.17
N VAL A 28 9.41 -9.65 -1.03
CA VAL A 28 10.40 -10.60 -1.59
C VAL A 28 11.75 -9.92 -1.81
N LEU A 29 11.76 -8.67 -2.28
CA LEU A 29 13.00 -7.91 -2.45
C LEU A 29 13.69 -7.62 -1.11
N ARG A 30 12.92 -7.29 -0.06
CA ARG A 30 13.46 -7.12 1.30
C ARG A 30 14.02 -8.43 1.87
N GLU A 31 13.35 -9.56 1.65
CA GLU A 31 13.80 -10.89 2.08
C GLU A 31 15.09 -11.31 1.35
N ARG A 32 15.26 -10.91 0.08
CA ARG A 32 16.52 -11.06 -0.68
C ARG A 32 17.63 -10.11 -0.22
N GLY A 33 17.37 -9.26 0.79
CA GLY A 33 18.35 -8.35 1.37
C GLY A 33 18.55 -7.06 0.58
N TYR A 34 17.60 -6.65 -0.26
CA TYR A 34 17.60 -5.32 -0.87
C TYR A 34 17.02 -4.30 0.10
N THR A 35 17.65 -3.14 0.16
CA THR A 35 17.18 -2.02 0.98
C THR A 35 16.07 -1.26 0.27
N SER A 36 15.22 -0.57 1.03
CA SER A 36 14.14 0.26 0.46
C SER A 36 14.64 1.34 -0.51
N ARG A 37 15.89 1.81 -0.37
CA ARG A 37 16.49 2.78 -1.32
C ARG A 37 16.81 2.13 -2.66
N GLU A 38 17.36 0.92 -2.65
CA GLU A 38 17.70 0.18 -3.87
C GLU A 38 16.44 -0.23 -4.63
N ILE A 39 15.42 -0.67 -3.90
CA ILE A 39 14.09 -1.00 -4.46
C ILE A 39 13.46 0.25 -5.11
N ALA A 40 13.52 1.40 -4.44
CA ALA A 40 13.00 2.65 -4.99
C ALA A 40 13.77 3.11 -6.24
N ALA A 41 15.10 2.92 -6.27
CA ALA A 41 15.93 3.27 -7.42
C ALA A 41 15.58 2.41 -8.64
N GLY A 42 15.46 1.09 -8.47
CA GLY A 42 15.03 0.21 -9.57
C GLY A 42 13.59 0.43 -9.99
N LEU A 43 12.68 0.76 -9.05
CA LEU A 43 11.31 1.13 -9.39
C LEU A 43 11.25 2.42 -10.23
N ASP A 44 12.05 3.45 -9.89
CA ASP A 44 12.11 4.71 -10.66
C ASP A 44 12.61 4.47 -12.09
N GLU A 45 13.46 3.46 -12.28
CA GLU A 45 13.98 3.03 -13.59
C GLU A 45 12.98 2.20 -14.40
N VAL A 46 12.23 1.30 -13.76
CA VAL A 46 11.18 0.50 -14.43
C VAL A 46 9.95 1.35 -14.74
N PHE A 47 9.58 2.28 -13.85
CA PHE A 47 8.40 3.14 -13.97
C PHE A 47 8.80 4.63 -13.92
N PRO A 48 9.45 5.14 -14.98
CA PRO A 48 9.83 6.56 -15.07
C PRO A 48 8.56 7.40 -15.29
N GLY A 49 7.83 7.70 -14.21
CA GLY A 49 6.55 8.39 -14.29
C GLY A 49 5.64 8.31 -13.07
N GLN A 50 5.91 7.41 -12.11
CA GLN A 50 5.16 7.36 -10.84
C GLN A 50 5.65 8.39 -9.79
N LYS A 51 6.45 9.38 -10.19
CA LYS A 51 6.78 10.54 -9.36
C LYS A 51 5.52 11.39 -9.13
N GLY A 52 4.84 11.10 -8.03
CA GLY A 52 4.00 12.07 -7.34
C GLY A 52 2.73 12.46 -8.09
N ARG A 53 1.77 11.54 -8.17
CA ARG A 53 0.37 11.97 -8.10
C ARG A 53 0.11 12.40 -6.64
N LYS A 54 0.60 13.59 -6.26
CA LYS A 54 0.18 14.29 -5.04
C LYS A 54 -1.33 14.16 -4.98
N SER A 55 -1.82 13.52 -3.92
CA SER A 55 -3.22 13.37 -3.61
C SER A 55 -3.92 14.72 -3.80
N LYS A 56 -4.64 14.85 -4.91
CA LYS A 56 -5.70 15.84 -5.10
C LYS A 56 -7.01 15.22 -4.61
N GLY A 57 -6.95 14.42 -3.53
CA GLY A 57 -8.09 13.76 -2.90
C GLY A 57 -8.62 14.61 -1.74
N GLY A 58 -9.05 15.84 -2.05
CA GLY A 58 -9.39 16.85 -1.04
C GLY A 58 -10.87 17.01 -0.68
N LEU A 59 -11.80 16.19 -1.20
CA LEU A 59 -13.23 16.35 -0.85
C LEU A 59 -14.07 15.07 -0.72
N TRP A 60 -13.65 13.93 -1.27
CA TRP A 60 -14.50 12.71 -1.25
C TRP A 60 -14.22 11.75 -0.08
N SER A 61 -13.06 11.85 0.57
CA SER A 61 -12.69 10.93 1.68
C SER A 61 -13.43 11.25 2.99
N GLY A 62 -13.91 12.49 3.17
CA GLY A 62 -14.63 12.91 4.38
C GLY A 62 -16.02 12.30 4.54
N MET A 63 -16.73 12.04 3.44
CA MET A 63 -18.09 11.48 3.51
C MET A 63 -18.09 10.00 3.90
N ILE A 64 -17.14 9.21 3.41
CA ILE A 64 -17.10 7.76 3.69
C ILE A 64 -16.72 7.52 5.16
N GLY A 65 -15.79 8.30 5.71
CA GLY A 65 -15.42 8.22 7.12
C GLY A 65 -16.58 8.55 8.07
N ALA A 66 -17.41 9.55 7.74
CA ALA A 66 -18.56 9.92 8.55
C ALA A 66 -19.64 8.82 8.59
N VAL A 67 -19.92 8.17 7.45
CA VAL A 67 -20.91 7.08 7.37
C VAL A 67 -20.46 5.86 8.18
N ILE A 68 -19.17 5.49 8.10
CA ILE A 68 -18.62 4.38 8.88
C ILE A 68 -18.70 4.68 10.39
N GLY A 69 -18.38 5.92 10.80
CA GLY A 69 -18.50 6.34 12.20
C GLY A 69 -19.92 6.20 12.75
N VAL A 70 -20.94 6.58 11.97
CA VAL A 70 -22.36 6.46 12.39
C VAL A 70 -22.80 5.00 12.50
N LEU A 71 -22.40 4.15 11.55
CA LEU A 71 -22.71 2.71 11.60
C LEU A 71 -22.08 2.03 12.82
N VAL A 72 -20.80 2.32 13.10
CA VAL A 72 -20.12 1.78 14.29
C VAL A 72 -20.79 2.25 15.58
N TRP A 73 -21.20 3.52 15.65
CA TRP A 73 -21.89 4.06 16.81
C TRP A 73 -23.27 3.39 17.05
N LEU A 74 -24.04 3.16 15.97
CA LEU A 74 -25.33 2.46 16.06
C LEU A 74 -25.19 1.01 16.52
N VAL A 75 -24.20 0.28 16.00
CA VAL A 75 -23.93 -1.11 16.42
C VAL A 75 -23.49 -1.15 17.89
N PHE A 76 -22.63 -0.20 18.30
CA PHE A 76 -22.20 -0.10 19.68
C PHE A 76 -23.36 0.22 20.63
N ALA A 77 -24.25 1.14 20.26
CA ALA A 77 -25.43 1.48 21.04
C ALA A 77 -26.42 0.29 21.18
N LEU A 78 -26.59 -0.51 20.11
CA LEU A 78 -27.42 -1.72 20.14
C LEU A 78 -26.83 -2.80 21.07
N LEU A 79 -25.53 -3.05 20.98
CA LEU A 79 -24.84 -4.02 21.85
C LEU A 79 -24.86 -3.57 23.31
N TYR A 80 -24.62 -2.27 23.55
CA TYR A 80 -24.68 -1.71 24.90
C TYR A 80 -26.08 -1.83 25.50
N ARG A 81 -27.13 -1.52 24.72
CA ARG A 81 -28.52 -1.72 25.18
C ARG A 81 -28.85 -3.18 25.44
N ALA A 82 -28.40 -4.11 24.58
CA ALA A 82 -28.62 -5.55 24.78
C ALA A 82 -27.91 -6.07 26.04
N SER A 83 -26.74 -5.53 26.37
CA SER A 83 -26.02 -5.87 27.60
C SER A 83 -26.66 -5.30 28.89
N GLN A 84 -27.62 -4.38 28.75
CA GLN A 84 -28.38 -3.80 29.86
C GLN A 84 -29.80 -4.33 30.01
N GLN A 85 -30.24 -5.30 29.20
CA GLN A 85 -31.45 -6.05 29.49
C GLN A 85 -31.08 -7.22 30.41
N PRO A 86 -31.47 -7.19 31.70
CA PRO A 86 -31.26 -8.29 32.63
C PRO A 86 -32.06 -9.53 32.24
#